data_AF-A0A1I5YWW2-F1
#
_entry.id   AF-A0A1I5YWW2-F1
#
_cell.length_a   1.000
_cell.length_b   1.000
_cell.length_c   1.000
_cell.angle_alpha   90.00
_cell.angle_beta   90.00
_cell.angle_gamma   90.00
#
_symmetry.space_group_name_H-M   'P 1'
#
loop_
_entity.id
_entity.type
_entity.pdbx_description
1 polymer ?
#
loop_
_entity_poly.entity_id
_entity_poly.type
_entity_poly.pdbx_seq_one_letter_code
_entity_poly.pdbx_strand_id
1 'polypeptide(L)'
;MLTARREGHAMSPTHPRRRRAASTAIVATIVTAPVLTAVPAVAAPCIVPGKLSCNPKTSTTVPGGGGGNGGGGGGGGPVAPPDPEGLIDNQAVDAVDGPGAAPLAAAPPNTLELVQQALSEKAFPVPKVHTAPRAKTYVRMRTALWVDNFEVVQTAPVSAGDQTVQATAQPKSVTWNLGEDKLVCNNAGSKDGKSCNYTYKRASAGQPGGRYEITATITWHVTWTCEGADCDAPGGDLGDQTMTSQPTPLVVSEIQTNTGQ
;
A
#
# COMPACT_ATOMS: atom_id res chain seq x y z
N MET A 1 41.44 35.24 79.52
CA MET A 1 41.13 33.81 79.56
C MET A 1 39.92 33.62 80.46
N LEU A 2 38.76 33.33 79.88
CA LEU A 2 37.67 32.49 80.41
C LEU A 2 36.47 32.68 79.47
N THR A 3 36.24 31.68 78.64
CA THR A 3 35.13 31.58 77.70
C THR A 3 33.89 31.08 78.43
N ALA A 4 32.80 31.83 78.32
CA ALA A 4 31.46 31.43 78.78
C ALA A 4 30.50 31.45 77.58
N ARG A 5 29.83 30.33 77.32
CA ARG A 5 28.47 30.17 76.72
C ARG A 5 28.21 28.67 76.54
N ARG A 6 27.25 28.06 77.25
CA ARG A 6 25.77 28.10 77.19
C ARG A 6 25.24 26.94 76.33
N GLU A 7 24.58 26.01 77.00
CA GLU A 7 23.83 24.86 76.46
C GLU A 7 22.73 25.27 75.48
N GLY A 8 22.40 24.37 74.55
CA GLY A 8 21.29 24.52 73.62
C GLY A 8 21.01 23.25 72.81
N HIS A 9 20.33 22.30 73.45
CA HIS A 9 19.31 21.39 72.90
C HIS A 9 19.35 21.02 71.41
N ALA A 10 19.69 19.76 71.13
CA ALA A 10 19.44 19.11 69.87
C ALA A 10 17.92 18.88 69.67
N MET A 11 17.35 19.56 68.67
CA MET A 11 15.99 19.30 68.17
C MET A 11 16.10 18.53 66.86
N SER A 12 15.69 17.26 66.88
CA SER A 12 15.54 16.43 65.68
C SER A 12 14.30 16.87 64.89
N PRO A 13 14.40 17.16 63.58
CA PRO A 13 13.22 17.24 62.73
C PRO A 13 12.83 15.84 62.27
N THR A 14 11.71 15.36 62.82
CA THR A 14 10.91 14.23 62.36
C THR A 14 10.59 14.31 60.86
N HIS A 15 11.01 13.30 60.09
CA HIS A 15 10.53 13.08 58.72
C HIS A 15 9.07 12.59 58.73
N PRO A 16 8.13 13.28 58.05
CA PRO A 16 6.81 12.72 57.83
C PRO A 16 6.87 11.59 56.79
N ARG A 17 6.70 10.36 57.27
CA ARG A 17 6.43 9.17 56.45
C ARG A 17 5.16 9.39 55.62
N ARG A 18 5.32 9.65 54.32
CA ARG A 18 4.21 9.60 53.36
C ARG A 18 3.72 8.15 53.26
N ARG A 19 2.58 7.87 53.88
CA ARG A 19 1.83 6.62 53.71
C ARG A 19 1.46 6.47 52.24
N ARG A 20 1.98 5.44 51.58
CA ARG A 20 1.47 5.00 50.28
C ARG A 20 0.09 4.37 50.52
N ALA A 21 -0.97 5.09 50.19
CA ALA A 21 -2.28 4.50 50.02
C ALA A 21 -2.27 3.73 48.69
N ALA A 22 -2.18 2.41 48.77
CA ALA A 22 -2.41 1.53 47.64
C ALA A 22 -3.92 1.45 47.42
N SER A 23 -4.43 2.22 46.46
CA SER A 23 -5.80 2.08 45.98
C SER A 23 -5.88 0.82 45.13
N THR A 24 -6.37 -0.27 45.72
CA THR A 24 -6.81 -1.46 45.00
C THR A 24 -8.03 -1.11 44.16
N ALA A 25 -7.81 -0.84 42.87
CA ALA A 25 -8.89 -0.80 41.89
C ALA A 25 -9.29 -2.23 41.55
N ILE A 26 -10.50 -2.62 41.92
CA ILE A 26 -11.14 -3.86 41.47
C ILE A 26 -11.46 -3.66 39.99
N VAL A 27 -10.66 -4.24 39.11
CA VAL A 27 -10.93 -4.30 37.67
C VAL A 27 -11.89 -5.47 37.43
N ALA A 28 -13.15 -5.15 37.12
CA ALA A 28 -14.09 -6.13 36.58
C ALA A 28 -13.66 -6.46 35.14
N THR A 29 -13.01 -7.61 34.95
CA THR A 29 -12.71 -8.16 33.63
C THR A 29 -14.00 -8.67 32.99
N ILE A 30 -14.58 -7.87 32.08
CA ILE A 30 -15.57 -8.37 31.14
C ILE A 30 -14.83 -9.24 30.12
N VAL A 31 -15.04 -10.56 30.17
CA VAL A 31 -14.61 -11.49 29.14
C VAL A 31 -15.54 -11.32 27.95
N THR A 32 -15.16 -10.47 27.00
CA THR A 32 -15.77 -10.44 25.67
C THR A 32 -15.23 -11.64 24.89
N ALA A 33 -16.07 -12.65 24.71
CA ALA A 33 -15.80 -13.74 23.78
C ALA A 33 -15.72 -13.18 22.35
N PRO A 34 -14.67 -13.48 21.56
CA PRO A 34 -14.68 -13.16 20.15
C PRO A 34 -15.69 -14.07 19.45
N VAL A 35 -16.77 -13.48 18.93
CA VAL A 35 -17.59 -14.13 17.91
C VAL A 35 -16.73 -14.21 16.65
N LEU A 36 -16.19 -15.40 16.37
CA LEU A 36 -15.59 -15.73 15.08
C LEU A 36 -16.70 -15.71 14.03
N THR A 37 -16.81 -14.60 13.30
CA THR A 37 -17.50 -14.59 12.02
C THR A 37 -16.62 -15.34 11.03
N ALA A 38 -17.07 -16.52 10.60
CA ALA A 38 -16.43 -17.28 9.55
C ALA A 38 -16.44 -16.44 8.25
N VAL A 39 -15.25 -16.06 7.78
CA VAL A 39 -15.06 -15.49 6.46
C VAL A 39 -15.35 -16.59 5.44
N PRO A 40 -16.22 -16.40 4.43
CA PRO A 40 -16.33 -17.37 3.36
C PRO A 40 -14.99 -17.42 2.63
N ALA A 41 -14.39 -18.61 2.56
CA ALA A 41 -13.20 -18.87 1.77
C ALA A 41 -13.55 -18.65 0.29
N VAL A 42 -13.16 -17.51 -0.27
CA VAL A 42 -13.12 -17.36 -1.72
C VAL A 42 -11.93 -18.17 -2.20
N ALA A 43 -12.17 -19.13 -3.08
CA ALA A 43 -11.13 -19.99 -3.63
C ALA A 43 -10.05 -19.11 -4.30
N ALA A 44 -8.79 -19.29 -3.89
CA ALA A 44 -7.67 -18.75 -4.63
C ALA A 44 -7.64 -19.37 -6.05
N PRO A 45 -7.22 -18.63 -7.09
CA PRO A 45 -6.96 -19.23 -8.39
C PRO A 45 -5.83 -20.26 -8.25
N CYS A 46 -6.06 -21.47 -8.79
CA CYS A 46 -5.07 -22.55 -8.78
C CYS A 46 -3.82 -22.12 -9.56
N ILE A 47 -2.72 -21.87 -8.86
CA ILE A 47 -1.38 -21.69 -9.45
C ILE A 47 -0.55 -22.90 -9.02
N VAL A 48 -0.13 -23.72 -10.00
CA VAL A 48 0.86 -24.78 -9.82
C VAL A 48 2.08 -24.39 -10.66
N PRO A 49 3.31 -24.38 -10.09
CA PRO A 49 4.48 -23.97 -10.86
C PRO A 49 4.84 -25.07 -11.88
N GLY A 50 4.79 -24.73 -13.17
CA GLY A 50 5.47 -25.49 -14.23
C GLY A 50 4.65 -26.14 -15.33
N LYS A 51 3.30 -26.14 -15.32
CA LYS A 51 2.47 -26.57 -16.47
C LYS A 51 1.08 -25.87 -16.48
N LEU A 52 0.77 -25.08 -17.52
CA LEU A 52 -0.57 -24.53 -17.77
C LEU A 52 -1.47 -25.58 -18.44
N SER A 53 -2.46 -26.10 -17.72
CA SER A 53 -3.69 -26.70 -18.31
C SER A 53 -4.76 -26.85 -17.23
N CYS A 54 -5.54 -25.81 -16.99
CA CYS A 54 -6.80 -25.91 -16.25
C CYS A 54 -7.93 -26.14 -17.27
N ASN A 55 -8.41 -27.39 -17.40
CA ASN A 55 -9.62 -27.70 -18.15
C ASN A 55 -10.65 -28.29 -17.17
N PRO A 56 -11.78 -27.63 -16.88
CA PRO A 56 -12.82 -28.23 -16.04
C PRO A 56 -13.54 -29.33 -16.84
N LYS A 57 -13.16 -30.59 -16.59
CA LYS A 57 -14.01 -31.73 -16.97
C LYS A 57 -15.17 -31.80 -15.98
N THR A 58 -16.37 -31.45 -16.43
CA THR A 58 -17.63 -31.77 -15.75
C THR A 58 -17.87 -33.28 -15.81
N SER A 59 -17.41 -34.02 -14.80
CA SER A 59 -17.89 -35.38 -14.54
C SER A 59 -18.86 -35.35 -13.35
N THR A 60 -20.15 -35.22 -13.63
CA THR A 60 -21.19 -35.46 -12.63
C THR A 60 -21.29 -36.97 -12.42
N THR A 61 -20.62 -37.48 -11.39
CA THR A 61 -20.88 -38.83 -10.86
C THR A 61 -21.80 -38.67 -9.66
N VAL A 62 -23.06 -39.07 -9.78
CA VAL A 62 -23.98 -39.21 -8.64
C VAL A 62 -23.95 -40.68 -8.21
N PRO A 63 -23.71 -41.01 -6.93
CA PRO A 63 -23.88 -42.36 -6.42
C PRO A 63 -25.23 -42.52 -5.69
N GLY A 64 -25.89 -43.66 -5.91
CA GLY A 64 -27.09 -44.11 -5.18
C GLY A 64 -28.17 -44.62 -6.15
N GLY A 65 -28.78 -45.79 -6.03
CA GLY A 65 -28.71 -46.86 -5.04
C GLY A 65 -29.36 -48.11 -5.65
N GLY A 66 -29.12 -49.27 -5.05
CA GLY A 66 -29.64 -50.56 -5.53
C GLY A 66 -31.10 -50.82 -5.17
N GLY A 67 -31.72 -51.73 -5.92
CA GLY A 67 -32.89 -52.52 -5.50
C GLY A 67 -34.03 -52.57 -6.51
N GLY A 68 -34.34 -53.77 -7.02
CA GLY A 68 -35.66 -54.06 -7.61
C GLY A 68 -35.64 -54.98 -8.83
N ASN A 69 -35.83 -56.28 -8.60
CA ASN A 69 -36.13 -57.29 -9.62
C ASN A 69 -37.67 -57.36 -9.82
N GLY A 70 -38.15 -57.43 -11.06
CA GLY A 70 -39.57 -57.66 -11.36
C GLY A 70 -39.87 -57.60 -12.86
N GLY A 71 -40.24 -58.74 -13.44
CA GLY A 71 -40.47 -58.92 -14.87
C GLY A 71 -41.87 -58.57 -15.36
N GLY A 72 -42.09 -58.76 -16.67
CA GLY A 72 -43.42 -58.86 -17.27
C GLY A 72 -43.63 -58.03 -18.55
N GLY A 73 -43.50 -58.71 -19.70
CA GLY A 73 -44.27 -58.61 -20.96
C GLY A 73 -44.89 -57.29 -21.47
N GLY A 74 -44.66 -57.05 -22.77
CA GLY A 74 -45.73 -56.65 -23.70
C GLY A 74 -45.60 -55.29 -24.42
N GLY A 75 -45.20 -55.34 -25.69
CA GLY A 75 -45.84 -54.62 -26.80
C GLY A 75 -45.69 -53.10 -26.97
N GLY A 76 -45.04 -52.68 -28.07
CA GLY A 76 -45.58 -51.61 -28.93
C GLY A 76 -44.79 -50.30 -29.11
N GLY A 77 -43.69 -50.32 -29.87
CA GLY A 77 -43.13 -49.18 -30.65
C GLY A 77 -42.42 -48.04 -29.87
N PRO A 78 -41.62 -47.16 -30.52
CA PRO A 78 -41.51 -46.93 -31.96
C PRO A 78 -40.21 -47.49 -32.60
N VAL A 79 -40.26 -47.69 -33.91
CA VAL A 79 -39.14 -48.12 -34.77
C VAL A 79 -37.94 -47.15 -34.67
N ALA A 80 -36.78 -47.68 -34.28
CA ALA A 80 -35.51 -47.00 -34.47
C ALA A 80 -35.14 -47.00 -35.96
N PRO A 81 -34.60 -45.90 -36.52
CA PRO A 81 -34.06 -45.91 -37.87
C PRO A 81 -32.91 -46.94 -37.96
N PRO A 82 -32.73 -47.64 -39.10
CA PRO A 82 -31.61 -48.56 -39.26
C PRO A 82 -30.30 -47.78 -39.14
N ASP A 83 -29.30 -48.41 -38.51
CA ASP A 83 -27.94 -47.88 -38.46
C ASP A 83 -27.44 -47.60 -39.89
N PRO A 84 -26.71 -46.50 -40.12
CA PRO A 84 -26.17 -46.23 -41.44
C PRO A 84 -25.22 -47.37 -41.83
N GLU A 85 -25.64 -48.17 -42.81
CA GLU A 85 -24.78 -49.18 -43.42
C GLU A 85 -23.56 -48.49 -44.05
N GLY A 86 -22.35 -48.90 -43.64
CA GLY A 86 -21.13 -48.53 -44.35
C GLY A 86 -19.93 -48.09 -43.51
N LEU A 87 -19.91 -48.29 -42.19
CA LEU A 87 -18.69 -48.04 -41.40
C LEU A 87 -18.28 -49.32 -40.67
N ILE A 88 -17.33 -50.07 -41.25
CA ILE A 88 -16.58 -51.07 -40.51
C ILE A 88 -15.62 -50.34 -39.56
N ASP A 89 -15.47 -50.85 -38.33
CA ASP A 89 -14.81 -50.21 -37.17
C ASP A 89 -13.34 -49.76 -37.37
N ASN A 90 -12.77 -49.94 -38.57
CA ASN A 90 -11.34 -49.81 -38.85
C ASN A 90 -11.02 -48.89 -40.03
N GLN A 91 -11.99 -48.19 -40.64
CA GLN A 91 -11.67 -47.13 -41.60
C GLN A 91 -11.54 -45.81 -40.85
N ALA A 92 -10.34 -45.53 -40.36
CA ALA A 92 -9.94 -44.17 -40.07
C ALA A 92 -10.22 -43.33 -41.33
N VAL A 93 -10.93 -42.22 -41.16
CA VAL A 93 -10.86 -41.14 -42.15
C VAL A 93 -9.38 -40.87 -42.35
N ASP A 94 -8.85 -41.12 -43.54
CA ASP A 94 -7.51 -40.69 -43.90
C ASP A 94 -7.47 -39.19 -43.62
N ALA A 95 -6.82 -38.81 -42.52
CA ALA A 95 -6.60 -37.43 -42.20
C ALA A 95 -5.75 -36.87 -43.33
N VAL A 96 -6.39 -36.10 -44.21
CA VAL A 96 -5.69 -35.35 -45.23
C VAL A 96 -4.84 -34.34 -44.45
N ASP A 97 -3.55 -34.63 -44.30
CA ASP A 97 -2.55 -33.67 -43.82
C ASP A 97 -2.45 -32.54 -44.86
N GLY A 98 -3.41 -31.62 -44.83
CA GLY A 98 -3.28 -30.32 -45.47
C GLY A 98 -2.06 -29.61 -44.89
N PRO A 99 -1.33 -28.78 -45.66
CA PRO A 99 -0.12 -28.12 -45.18
C PRO A 99 -0.47 -27.37 -43.89
N GLY A 100 0.12 -27.83 -42.78
CA GLY A 100 -0.17 -27.31 -41.46
C GLY A 100 0.02 -25.80 -41.46
N ALA A 101 -1.07 -25.07 -41.26
CA ALA A 101 -1.01 -23.64 -41.06
C ALA A 101 -0.03 -23.37 -39.91
N ALA A 102 1.00 -22.57 -40.17
CA ALA A 102 1.93 -22.15 -39.14
C ALA A 102 1.13 -21.61 -37.95
N PRO A 103 1.50 -21.92 -36.69
CA PRO A 103 0.81 -21.38 -35.54
C PRO A 103 0.71 -19.87 -35.68
N LEU A 104 -0.50 -19.33 -35.57
CA LEU A 104 -0.72 -17.89 -35.56
C LEU A 104 0.17 -17.29 -34.46
N ALA A 105 0.96 -16.28 -34.81
CA ALA A 105 1.78 -15.58 -33.84
C ALA A 105 0.88 -15.06 -32.71
N ALA A 106 1.33 -15.21 -31.46
CA ALA A 106 0.62 -14.66 -30.31
C ALA A 106 0.44 -13.15 -30.50
N ALA A 107 -0.76 -12.65 -30.26
CA ALA A 107 -1.02 -11.22 -30.33
C ALA A 107 -0.09 -10.46 -29.35
N PRO A 108 0.40 -9.27 -29.72
CA PRO A 108 1.20 -8.46 -28.83
C PRO A 108 0.41 -8.11 -27.55
N PRO A 109 1.09 -7.89 -26.41
CA PRO A 109 0.43 -7.48 -25.19
C PRO A 109 -0.19 -6.09 -25.32
N ASN A 110 -1.17 -5.79 -24.46
CA ASN A 110 -1.80 -4.48 -24.42
C ASN A 110 -0.78 -3.42 -23.97
N THR A 111 -0.79 -2.26 -24.63
CA THR A 111 0.13 -1.15 -24.34
C THR A 111 0.03 -0.67 -22.88
N LEU A 112 -1.21 -0.56 -22.37
CA LEU A 112 -1.47 -0.13 -20.99
C LEU A 112 -0.95 -1.14 -19.95
N GLU A 113 -0.97 -2.44 -20.29
CA GLU A 113 -0.38 -3.47 -19.42
C GLU A 113 1.14 -3.31 -19.33
N LEU A 114 1.81 -3.04 -20.45
CA LEU A 114 3.25 -2.73 -20.44
C LEU A 114 3.57 -1.45 -19.66
N VAL A 115 2.72 -0.41 -19.79
CA VAL A 115 2.87 0.84 -19.02
C VAL A 115 2.75 0.59 -17.52
N GLN A 116 1.77 -0.22 -17.10
CA GLN A 116 1.61 -0.62 -15.70
C GLN A 116 2.81 -1.43 -15.21
N GLN A 117 3.35 -2.32 -16.05
CA GLN A 117 4.57 -3.06 -15.75
C GLN A 117 5.76 -2.10 -15.52
N ALA A 118 6.00 -1.17 -16.45
CA ALA A 118 7.09 -0.20 -16.36
C ALA A 118 7.02 0.64 -15.07
N LEU A 119 5.81 1.00 -14.63
CA LEU A 119 5.59 1.71 -13.37
C LEU A 119 5.78 0.83 -12.13
N SER A 120 5.38 -0.45 -12.20
CA SER A 120 5.58 -1.38 -11.09
C SER A 120 7.05 -1.67 -10.81
N GLU A 121 7.90 -1.63 -11.84
CA GLU A 121 9.34 -1.82 -11.73
C GLU A 121 10.06 -0.57 -11.17
N LYS A 122 9.45 0.62 -11.32
CA LYS A 122 10.03 1.89 -10.87
C LYS A 122 9.35 2.40 -9.61
N ALA A 123 10.00 2.21 -8.47
CA ALA A 123 9.58 2.87 -7.23
C ALA A 123 9.77 4.39 -7.31
N PHE A 124 8.76 5.15 -6.87
CA PHE A 124 8.88 6.58 -6.63
C PHE A 124 9.85 6.83 -5.45
N PRO A 125 10.73 7.85 -5.55
CA PRO A 125 11.69 8.10 -4.50
C PRO A 125 10.98 8.62 -3.25
N VAL A 126 11.36 8.09 -2.08
CA VAL A 126 10.78 8.52 -0.81
C VAL A 126 11.28 9.93 -0.50
N PRO A 127 10.39 10.93 -0.27
CA PRO A 127 10.81 12.28 0.04
C PRO A 127 11.60 12.33 1.35
N LYS A 128 12.67 13.12 1.38
CA LYS A 128 13.45 13.35 2.60
C LYS A 128 13.19 14.75 3.12
N VAL A 129 12.54 14.83 4.27
CA VAL A 129 12.16 16.09 4.92
C VAL A 129 13.37 16.78 5.54
N HIS A 130 13.44 18.10 5.35
CA HIS A 130 14.37 18.98 6.05
C HIS A 130 13.67 20.23 6.57
N THR A 131 14.24 20.76 7.66
CA THR A 131 13.80 22.02 8.27
C THR A 131 14.99 22.91 8.60
N ALA A 132 14.76 24.23 8.60
CA ALA A 132 15.68 25.19 9.19
C ALA A 132 14.92 26.12 10.16
N PRO A 133 15.28 26.16 11.46
CA PRO A 133 16.34 25.36 12.09
C PRO A 133 16.01 23.85 12.10
N ARG A 134 17.06 23.01 12.20
CA ARG A 134 16.92 21.54 12.15
C ARG A 134 16.45 21.01 13.51
N ALA A 135 15.50 20.08 13.50
CA ALA A 135 14.99 19.30 14.65
C ALA A 135 14.33 20.10 15.78
N LYS A 136 14.63 21.39 15.96
CA LYS A 136 13.99 22.25 16.94
C LYS A 136 13.75 23.64 16.36
N THR A 137 12.54 24.15 16.58
CA THR A 137 12.16 25.53 16.27
C THR A 137 11.33 26.10 17.43
N TYR A 138 10.81 27.30 17.27
CA TYR A 138 10.01 27.97 18.28
C TYR A 138 8.68 28.45 17.73
N VAL A 139 7.70 28.55 18.63
CA VAL A 139 6.42 29.21 18.34
C VAL A 139 6.68 30.63 17.83
N ARG A 140 5.93 31.04 16.81
CA ARG A 140 6.05 32.34 16.13
C ARG A 140 7.39 32.60 15.42
N MET A 141 8.24 31.59 15.27
CA MET A 141 9.44 31.67 14.44
C MET A 141 9.21 30.99 13.09
N ARG A 142 9.70 31.62 12.02
CA ARG A 142 9.62 31.08 10.67
C ARG A 142 10.55 29.88 10.56
N THR A 143 9.97 28.74 10.20
CA THR A 143 10.68 27.48 9.96
C THR A 143 10.68 27.21 8.46
N ALA A 144 11.85 27.21 7.83
CA ALA A 144 11.99 26.82 6.43
C ALA A 144 11.71 25.31 6.28
N LEU A 145 11.07 24.93 5.20
CA LEU A 145 10.70 23.54 4.88
C LEU A 145 11.18 23.21 3.48
N TRP A 146 11.83 22.06 3.29
CA TRP A 146 12.14 21.55 1.96
C TRP A 146 12.29 20.03 1.96
N VAL A 147 12.19 19.43 0.77
CA VAL A 147 12.39 18.01 0.54
C VAL A 147 13.49 17.76 -0.48
N ASP A 148 14.25 16.67 -0.29
CA ASP A 148 14.98 16.06 -1.39
C ASP A 148 14.03 15.18 -2.23
N ASN A 149 14.49 14.73 -3.40
CA ASN A 149 13.75 13.84 -4.32
C ASN A 149 12.50 14.48 -4.96
N PHE A 150 12.51 15.80 -5.14
CA PHE A 150 11.51 16.53 -5.93
C PHE A 150 12.03 16.76 -7.35
N GLU A 151 12.01 15.71 -8.15
CA GLU A 151 12.57 15.71 -9.50
C GLU A 151 11.71 14.87 -10.45
N VAL A 152 11.95 15.04 -11.76
CA VAL A 152 11.29 14.24 -12.79
C VAL A 152 11.78 12.81 -12.69
N VAL A 153 10.85 11.86 -12.65
CA VAL A 153 11.16 10.44 -12.61
C VAL A 153 10.78 9.81 -13.94
N GLN A 154 11.72 9.09 -14.56
CA GLN A 154 11.46 8.31 -15.76
C GLN A 154 11.64 6.83 -15.46
N THR A 155 10.76 6.02 -16.05
CA THR A 155 10.89 4.56 -16.09
C THR A 155 11.94 4.15 -17.12
N ALA A 156 12.48 2.94 -16.97
CA ALA A 156 13.21 2.32 -18.05
C ALA A 156 12.23 1.99 -19.19
N PRO A 157 12.62 2.12 -20.47
CA PRO A 157 11.79 1.68 -21.56
C PRO A 157 11.49 0.18 -21.46
N VAL A 158 10.23 -0.20 -21.67
CA VAL A 158 9.79 -1.60 -21.70
C VAL A 158 9.26 -1.90 -23.10
N SER A 159 9.71 -2.99 -23.71
CA SER A 159 9.34 -3.35 -25.08
C SER A 159 8.76 -4.75 -25.15
N ALA A 160 7.75 -4.93 -26.01
CA ALA A 160 7.22 -6.25 -26.38
C ALA A 160 6.58 -6.18 -27.76
N GLY A 161 7.02 -7.01 -28.71
CA GLY A 161 6.65 -6.83 -30.13
C GLY A 161 7.28 -5.56 -30.72
N ASP A 162 6.62 -4.92 -31.68
CA ASP A 162 7.00 -3.62 -32.24
C ASP A 162 6.33 -2.48 -31.45
N GLN A 163 6.46 -2.51 -30.12
CA GLN A 163 6.10 -1.38 -29.26
C GLN A 163 7.10 -1.24 -28.10
N THR A 164 7.44 0.00 -27.79
CA THR A 164 8.28 0.39 -26.66
C THR A 164 7.60 1.49 -25.88
N VAL A 165 7.34 1.26 -24.59
CA VAL A 165 6.66 2.20 -23.71
C VAL A 165 7.63 2.83 -22.71
N GLN A 166 7.40 4.11 -22.39
CA GLN A 166 8.09 4.79 -21.31
C GLN A 166 7.13 5.73 -20.57
N ALA A 167 7.07 5.61 -19.25
CA ALA A 167 6.36 6.54 -18.38
C ALA A 167 7.31 7.60 -17.79
N THR A 168 6.81 8.84 -17.72
CA THR A 168 7.46 10.02 -17.14
C THR A 168 6.55 10.64 -16.07
N ALA A 169 7.09 10.90 -14.89
CA ALA A 169 6.40 11.52 -13.77
C ALA A 169 7.01 12.88 -13.45
N GLN A 170 6.22 13.96 -13.58
CA GLN A 170 6.64 15.32 -13.28
C GLN A 170 6.18 15.76 -11.89
N PRO A 171 7.09 16.24 -11.01
CA PRO A 171 6.71 16.68 -9.67
C PRO A 171 5.89 17.97 -9.74
N LYS A 172 4.76 18.00 -9.05
CA LYS A 172 3.82 19.14 -9.02
C LYS A 172 3.91 19.93 -7.72
N SER A 173 3.84 19.25 -6.59
CA SER A 173 3.69 19.90 -5.29
C SER A 173 4.12 19.00 -4.13
N VAL A 174 4.27 19.62 -2.96
CA VAL A 174 4.57 18.98 -1.69
C VAL A 174 3.48 19.37 -0.71
N THR A 175 2.72 18.38 -0.25
CA THR A 175 1.75 18.54 0.83
C THR A 175 2.39 18.15 2.15
N TRP A 176 2.53 19.11 3.04
CA TRP A 176 3.06 18.97 4.38
C TRP A 176 1.94 18.70 5.38
N ASN A 177 2.15 17.70 6.25
CA ASN A 177 1.45 17.60 7.52
C ASN A 177 2.43 18.00 8.63
N LEU A 178 2.13 19.11 9.29
CA LEU A 178 2.99 19.74 10.29
C LEU A 178 2.60 19.34 11.71
N GLY A 179 1.66 18.42 11.87
CA GLY A 179 1.14 17.95 13.15
C GLY A 179 0.08 18.87 13.77
N GLU A 180 0.14 20.19 13.51
CA GLU A 180 -0.95 21.12 13.89
C GLU A 180 -1.77 21.64 12.71
N ASP A 181 -1.24 21.54 11.49
CA ASP A 181 -1.87 22.07 10.28
C ASP A 181 -1.33 21.35 9.02
N LYS A 182 -1.95 21.62 7.87
CA LYS A 182 -1.48 21.19 6.56
C LYS A 182 -1.10 22.40 5.70
N LEU A 183 -0.02 22.26 4.94
CA LEU A 183 0.48 23.29 4.03
C LEU A 183 0.81 22.64 2.68
N VAL A 184 0.41 23.27 1.57
CA VAL A 184 0.81 22.84 0.22
C VAL A 184 1.82 23.85 -0.33
N CYS A 185 2.97 23.35 -0.78
CA CYS A 185 3.99 24.11 -1.49
C CYS A 185 4.11 23.58 -2.92
N ASN A 186 4.06 24.44 -3.93
CA ASN A 186 4.13 24.05 -5.35
C ASN A 186 5.58 23.85 -5.84
N ASN A 187 6.51 23.57 -4.93
CA ASN A 187 7.94 23.42 -5.17
C ASN A 187 8.56 22.57 -4.06
N ALA A 188 9.82 22.18 -4.26
CA ALA A 188 10.59 21.39 -3.30
C ALA A 188 10.84 22.10 -1.95
N GLY A 189 10.65 23.41 -1.87
CA GLY A 189 11.13 24.23 -0.76
C GLY A 189 12.60 24.65 -0.89
N SER A 190 13.09 25.42 0.06
CA SER A 190 14.48 25.89 0.10
C SER A 190 14.94 26.15 1.53
N LYS A 191 16.24 25.98 1.78
CA LYS A 191 16.85 26.17 3.10
C LYS A 191 16.69 27.58 3.68
N ASP A 192 16.59 28.60 2.83
CA ASP A 192 16.36 29.99 3.24
C ASP A 192 14.87 30.30 3.54
N GLY A 193 13.98 29.34 3.30
CA GLY A 193 12.55 29.42 3.56
C GLY A 193 11.80 30.37 2.64
N LYS A 194 12.38 30.84 1.52
CA LYS A 194 11.69 31.75 0.59
C LYS A 194 10.59 31.03 -0.20
N SER A 195 10.83 29.78 -0.58
CA SER A 195 9.93 29.01 -1.45
C SER A 195 8.87 28.21 -0.70
N CYS A 196 9.19 27.74 0.52
CA CYS A 196 8.26 27.05 1.43
C CYS A 196 8.71 27.25 2.88
N ASN A 197 7.80 27.68 3.75
CA ASN A 197 8.05 27.86 5.17
C ASN A 197 6.74 27.80 5.97
N TYR A 198 6.86 27.58 7.27
CA TYR A 198 5.73 27.61 8.19
C TYR A 198 6.11 28.27 9.52
N THR A 199 5.14 28.91 10.16
CA THR A 199 5.30 29.53 11.48
C THR A 199 4.34 28.85 12.45
N TYR A 200 4.91 28.07 13.38
CA TYR A 200 4.12 27.32 14.35
C TYR A 200 3.39 28.22 15.33
N LYS A 201 2.14 27.86 15.63
CA LYS A 201 1.25 28.56 16.55
C LYS A 201 1.23 27.93 17.94
N ARG A 202 1.51 26.63 18.05
CA ARG A 202 1.49 25.89 19.32
C ARG A 202 2.81 25.18 19.57
N ALA A 203 3.15 25.05 20.85
CA ALA A 203 4.30 24.26 21.28
C ALA A 203 3.99 22.77 21.19
N SER A 204 5.01 21.96 20.91
CA SER A 204 4.87 20.50 20.77
C SER A 204 4.83 19.75 22.10
N ALA A 205 4.94 20.44 23.24
CA ALA A 205 5.02 19.81 24.56
C ALA A 205 3.81 18.92 24.91
N GLY A 206 2.62 19.24 24.37
CA GLY A 206 1.40 18.44 24.55
C GLY A 206 1.24 17.28 23.56
N GLN A 207 2.16 17.13 22.60
CA GLN A 207 2.12 16.02 21.63
C GLN A 207 2.76 14.76 22.21
N PRO A 208 2.43 13.56 21.70
CA PRO A 208 3.12 12.33 22.05
C PRO A 208 4.64 12.48 21.90
N GLY A 209 5.38 12.21 22.98
CA GLY A 209 6.84 12.40 23.00
C GLY A 209 7.32 13.86 22.98
N GLY A 210 6.43 14.85 23.16
CA GLY A 210 6.78 16.27 23.24
C GLY A 210 7.25 16.88 21.92
N ARG A 211 6.87 16.31 20.78
CA ARG A 211 7.32 16.69 19.42
C ARG A 211 6.22 16.47 18.40
N TYR A 212 6.26 17.21 17.29
CA TYR A 212 5.47 16.89 16.11
C TYR A 212 6.18 15.84 15.28
N GLU A 213 5.42 14.94 14.67
CA GLU A 213 5.90 13.96 13.70
C GLU A 213 5.49 14.45 12.30
N ILE A 214 6.30 15.32 11.71
CA ILE A 214 5.95 15.99 10.45
C ILE A 214 6.20 15.06 9.26
N THR A 215 5.36 15.15 8.23
CA THR A 215 5.53 14.39 6.98
C THR A 215 5.34 15.30 5.78
N ALA A 216 5.98 14.93 4.66
CA ALA A 216 5.81 15.57 3.37
C ALA A 216 5.36 14.53 2.34
N THR A 217 4.37 14.88 1.54
CA THR A 217 3.87 14.05 0.44
C THR A 217 4.13 14.78 -0.86
N ILE A 218 5.00 14.23 -1.71
CA ILE A 218 5.20 14.76 -3.06
C ILE A 218 4.11 14.19 -3.95
N THR A 219 3.52 15.03 -4.80
CA THR A 219 2.61 14.64 -5.87
C THR A 219 3.34 14.77 -7.20
N TRP A 220 3.33 13.72 -8.00
CA TRP A 220 3.78 13.73 -9.40
C TRP A 220 2.61 13.51 -10.33
N HIS A 221 2.65 14.15 -11.48
CA HIS A 221 1.74 13.88 -12.59
C HIS A 221 2.42 12.95 -13.58
N VAL A 222 1.79 11.82 -13.89
CA VAL A 222 2.40 10.75 -14.67
C VAL A 222 1.78 10.67 -16.05
N THR A 223 2.62 10.74 -17.07
CA THR A 223 2.26 10.50 -18.47
C THR A 223 3.12 9.37 -19.03
N TRP A 224 2.70 8.79 -20.16
CA TRP A 224 3.50 7.80 -20.87
C TRP A 224 3.46 8.02 -22.38
N THR A 225 4.46 7.48 -23.06
CA THR A 225 4.59 7.46 -24.51
C THR A 225 4.82 6.02 -24.98
N CYS A 226 4.38 5.72 -26.19
CA CYS A 226 4.65 4.47 -26.87
C CYS A 226 5.14 4.73 -28.29
N GLU A 227 6.17 4.00 -28.69
CA GLU A 227 6.76 4.04 -30.02
C GLU A 227 6.71 2.65 -30.66
N GLY A 228 6.26 2.58 -31.92
CA GLY A 228 6.19 1.35 -32.71
C GLY A 228 4.79 1.07 -33.32
N ALA A 229 4.70 0.12 -34.25
CA ALA A 229 3.46 -0.18 -34.97
C ALA A 229 2.43 -0.91 -34.12
N ASP A 230 2.85 -1.59 -33.05
CA ASP A 230 1.98 -2.37 -32.16
C ASP A 230 1.38 -1.53 -31.01
N CYS A 231 1.65 -0.21 -30.96
CA CYS A 231 1.08 0.68 -29.95
C CYS A 231 -0.43 0.90 -30.16
N ASP A 232 -1.24 0.62 -29.13
CA ASP A 232 -2.67 0.91 -29.13
C ASP A 232 -2.94 2.43 -29.17
N ALA A 233 -2.07 3.20 -28.54
CA ALA A 233 -2.05 4.67 -28.56
C ALA A 233 -0.61 5.19 -28.42
N PRO A 234 -0.28 6.37 -28.98
CA PRO A 234 1.08 6.92 -28.91
C PRO A 234 1.46 7.43 -27.52
N GLY A 235 0.51 7.55 -26.61
CA GLY A 235 0.74 8.02 -25.24
C GLY A 235 -0.57 8.24 -24.48
N GLY A 236 -0.43 8.61 -23.21
CA GLY A 236 -1.57 8.87 -22.34
C GLY A 236 -1.21 9.51 -21.00
N ASP A 237 -2.25 9.84 -20.25
CA ASP A 237 -2.20 10.42 -18.91
C ASP A 237 -2.69 9.38 -17.89
N LEU A 238 -1.93 9.20 -16.81
CA LEU A 238 -2.22 8.24 -15.74
C LEU A 238 -2.62 8.94 -14.44
N GLY A 239 -2.73 10.27 -14.47
CA GLY A 239 -3.09 11.10 -13.35
C GLY A 239 -1.96 11.31 -12.36
N ASP A 240 -2.35 11.68 -11.14
CA ASP A 240 -1.42 12.04 -10.10
C ASP A 240 -1.08 10.83 -9.21
N GLN A 241 0.21 10.62 -8.96
CA GLN A 241 0.77 9.63 -8.05
C GLN A 241 1.43 10.35 -6.87
N THR A 242 1.47 9.70 -5.71
CA THR A 242 2.02 10.33 -4.50
C THR A 242 2.97 9.41 -3.75
N MET A 243 3.93 10.00 -3.06
CA MET A 243 4.81 9.31 -2.12
C MET A 243 4.97 10.16 -0.87
N THR A 244 4.76 9.55 0.30
CA THR A 244 4.87 10.22 1.60
C THR A 244 6.19 9.87 2.27
N SER A 245 6.83 10.85 2.88
CA SER A 245 8.05 10.67 3.65
C SER A 245 7.81 9.83 4.91
N GLN A 246 8.90 9.31 5.48
CA GLN A 246 8.86 8.87 6.87
C GLN A 246 8.56 10.07 7.81
N PRO A 247 7.91 9.84 8.96
CA PRO A 247 7.72 10.87 9.97
C PRO A 247 9.06 11.43 10.44
N THR A 248 9.16 12.75 10.51
CA THR A 248 10.34 13.47 10.96
C THR A 248 10.01 14.21 12.26
N PRO A 249 10.72 13.93 13.36
CA PRO A 249 10.44 14.59 14.63
C PRO A 249 10.90 16.07 14.59
N LEU A 250 10.02 16.98 14.98
CA LEU A 250 10.31 18.40 15.16
C LEU A 250 9.80 18.89 16.52
N VAL A 251 10.73 19.39 17.34
CA VAL A 251 10.41 20.03 18.62
C VAL A 251 10.06 21.48 18.37
N VAL A 252 8.91 21.93 18.86
CA VAL A 252 8.49 23.33 18.83
C VAL A 252 8.38 23.82 20.26
N SER A 253 9.32 24.66 20.68
CA SER A 253 9.33 25.24 22.03
C SER A 253 8.74 26.65 22.05
N GLU A 254 8.37 27.15 23.22
CA GLU A 254 8.00 28.55 23.40
C GLU A 254 9.16 29.29 24.08
N ILE A 255 9.40 30.54 23.68
CA ILE A 255 10.37 31.41 24.37
C ILE A 255 9.63 32.05 25.54
N GLN A 256 10.05 31.72 26.76
CA GLN A 256 9.53 32.33 27.98
C GLN A 256 10.56 33.34 28.47
N THR A 257 10.19 34.61 28.52
CA THR A 257 10.98 35.62 29.23
C THR A 257 10.49 35.64 30.66
N ASN A 258 11.24 35.04 31.58
CA ASN A 258 10.98 35.21 32.99
C ASN A 258 11.48 36.61 33.39
N THR A 259 10.62 37.63 33.35
CA THR A 259 10.90 38.96 33.91
C THR A 259 10.70 38.96 35.42
N GLY A 260 11.36 38.02 36.10
CA GLY A 260 11.40 37.91 37.54
C GLY A 260 12.75 38.41 38.08
N GLN A 261 12.69 39.61 38.67
CA GLN A 261 13.72 40.39 39.40
C GLN A 261 14.45 41.47 38.60
#